data_AF-B5FVB8-F1
#
_entry.id   AF-B5FVB8-F1
#
_cell.length_a   1.000
_cell.length_b   1.000
_cell.length_c   1.000
_cell.angle_alpha   90.00
_cell.angle_beta   90.00
_cell.angle_gamma   90.00
#
_symmetry.space_group_name_H-M   'P 1'
#
loop_
_entity.id
_entity.type
_entity.pdbx_description
1 polymer ?
#
loop_
_entity_poly.entity_id
_entity_poly.type
_entity_poly.pdbx_seq_one_letter_code
_entity_poly.pdbx_strand_id
1 'polypeptide(L)'
;MFRSRVSGVFQQVRFQSTAASKAASKAQGLGAKVQGITNCAVYWAKVTGELGKQIYLKEGFAPPSLSQFQSVYQNLFNSVKSYALKPQKVIDCAESITKTDALRYTAYGVQILGLFTLGEVIGRRNVIGYKVPSADKH
;
A
#
# COMPACT_ATOMS: atom_id res chain seq x y z
N MET A 1 -52.74 41.35 59.72
CA MET A 1 -51.50 40.55 59.67
C MET A 1 -51.42 39.88 58.29
N PHE A 2 -51.09 40.61 57.23
CA PHE A 2 -49.76 40.82 56.63
C PHE A 2 -48.98 39.55 56.22
N ARG A 3 -48.87 39.40 54.89
CA ARG A 3 -48.27 38.38 54.01
C ARG A 3 -46.75 38.31 54.09
N SER A 4 -46.13 37.15 53.78
CA SER A 4 -44.79 36.96 53.17
C SER A 4 -44.24 35.54 53.52
N ARG A 5 -43.64 34.69 52.68
CA ARG A 5 -43.23 34.67 51.27
C ARG A 5 -42.89 33.21 50.92
N VAL A 6 -43.42 32.71 49.81
CA VAL A 6 -42.95 31.51 49.10
C VAL A 6 -41.86 32.00 48.13
N SER A 7 -40.58 31.67 48.37
CA SER A 7 -39.49 31.99 47.45
C SER A 7 -38.22 31.23 47.84
N GLY A 8 -37.91 30.12 47.13
CA GLY A 8 -36.70 29.37 47.45
C GLY A 8 -36.18 28.37 46.43
N VAL A 9 -36.64 28.34 45.16
CA VAL A 9 -36.15 27.33 44.19
C VAL A 9 -36.25 27.83 42.75
N PHE A 10 -35.40 28.73 42.21
CA PHE A 10 -35.39 28.96 40.73
C PHE A 10 -34.13 29.59 40.08
N GLN A 11 -32.94 29.60 40.70
CA GLN A 11 -31.87 30.52 40.22
C GLN A 11 -30.50 29.96 39.80
N GLN A 12 -30.28 28.66 39.53
CA GLN A 12 -28.90 28.15 39.31
C GLN A 12 -28.56 27.37 38.02
N VAL A 13 -29.41 27.29 36.99
CA VAL A 13 -29.18 26.36 35.84
C VAL A 13 -28.74 27.00 34.51
N ARG A 14 -28.41 28.30 34.44
CA ARG A 14 -28.27 29.01 33.15
C ARG A 14 -26.86 29.35 32.65
N PHE A 15 -25.78 29.05 33.40
CA PHE A 15 -24.42 29.46 32.99
C PHE A 15 -23.54 28.35 32.39
N GLN A 16 -23.88 27.06 32.49
CA GLN A 16 -23.09 25.97 31.88
C GLN A 16 -23.45 25.66 30.41
N SER A 17 -24.61 26.11 29.94
CA SER A 17 -25.14 25.77 28.59
C SER A 17 -24.33 26.38 27.44
N THR A 18 -23.72 27.54 27.62
CA THR A 18 -23.00 28.24 26.53
C THR A 18 -21.65 27.59 26.20
N ALA A 19 -20.90 27.11 27.21
CA ALA A 19 -19.64 26.41 26.96
C ALA A 19 -19.87 25.02 26.38
N ALA A 20 -20.84 24.28 26.92
CA ALA A 20 -21.22 22.95 26.43
C ALA A 20 -21.76 22.99 25.00
N SER A 21 -22.62 23.96 24.66
CA SER A 21 -23.15 24.13 23.29
C SER A 21 -22.07 24.53 22.28
N LYS A 22 -21.10 25.38 22.67
CA LYS A 22 -19.93 25.72 21.84
C LYS A 22 -18.99 24.53 21.63
N ALA A 23 -18.77 23.71 22.66
CA ALA A 23 -17.98 22.48 22.55
C ALA A 23 -18.68 21.45 21.66
N ALA A 24 -19.99 21.25 21.84
CA ALA A 24 -20.80 20.33 21.03
C ALA A 24 -20.83 20.75 19.55
N SER A 25 -21.04 22.03 19.25
CA SER A 25 -21.04 22.53 17.86
C SER A 25 -19.67 22.43 17.19
N LYS A 26 -18.57 22.68 17.91
CA LYS A 26 -17.20 22.40 17.40
C LYS A 26 -16.97 20.91 17.15
N ALA A 27 -17.42 20.04 18.05
CA ALA A 27 -17.31 18.59 17.89
C ALA A 27 -18.15 18.08 16.70
N GLN A 28 -19.37 18.60 16.52
CA GLN A 28 -20.22 18.31 15.35
C GLN A 28 -19.58 18.80 14.05
N GLY A 29 -18.99 19.99 14.04
CA GLY A 29 -18.25 20.51 12.89
C GLY A 29 -17.04 19.65 12.52
N LEU A 30 -16.33 19.10 13.52
CA LEU A 30 -15.25 18.14 13.30
C LEU A 30 -15.79 16.80 12.77
N GLY A 31 -16.88 16.30 13.34
CA GLY A 31 -17.55 15.07 12.86
C GLY A 31 -17.97 15.18 11.40
N ALA A 32 -18.58 16.29 11.00
CA ALA A 32 -18.96 16.55 9.61
C ALA A 32 -17.75 16.65 8.67
N LYS A 33 -16.64 17.27 9.10
CA LYS A 33 -15.38 17.32 8.34
C LYS A 33 -14.76 15.93 8.16
N VAL A 34 -14.73 15.13 9.22
CA VAL A 34 -14.22 13.74 9.15
C VAL A 34 -15.09 12.91 8.20
N GLN A 35 -16.41 12.98 8.32
CA GLN A 35 -17.32 12.30 7.39
C GLN A 35 -17.10 12.72 5.93
N GLY A 36 -16.90 14.02 5.68
CA GLY A 36 -16.55 14.53 4.36
C GLY A 36 -15.24 13.93 3.81
N ILE A 37 -14.17 13.94 4.60
CA ILE A 37 -12.87 13.38 4.21
C ILE A 37 -12.97 11.86 4.01
N THR A 38 -13.67 11.15 4.90
CA THR A 38 -13.86 9.69 4.79
C THR A 38 -14.62 9.33 3.52
N ASN A 39 -15.70 10.05 3.18
CA ASN A 39 -16.45 9.79 1.95
C ASN A 39 -15.58 10.02 0.70
N CYS A 40 -14.80 11.10 0.67
CA CYS A 40 -13.84 11.36 -0.42
C CYS A 40 -12.78 10.26 -0.50
N ALA A 41 -12.17 9.89 0.62
CA ALA A 41 -11.14 8.86 0.68
C ALA A 41 -11.66 7.50 0.22
N VAL A 42 -12.87 7.11 0.65
CA VAL A 42 -13.50 5.85 0.24
C VAL A 42 -13.82 5.86 -1.26
N TYR A 43 -14.31 6.98 -1.81
CA TYR A 43 -14.58 7.09 -3.25
C TYR A 43 -13.29 6.91 -4.07
N TRP A 44 -12.24 7.67 -3.74
CA TRP A 44 -10.96 7.58 -4.46
C TRP A 44 -10.25 6.25 -4.25
N ALA A 45 -10.38 5.63 -3.07
CA ALA A 45 -9.88 4.28 -2.82
C ALA A 45 -10.57 3.24 -3.69
N LYS A 46 -11.90 3.33 -3.86
CA LYS A 46 -12.65 2.43 -4.76
C LYS A 46 -12.25 2.62 -6.22
N VAL A 47 -12.18 3.86 -6.70
CA VAL A 47 -11.76 4.15 -8.08
C VAL A 47 -10.34 3.65 -8.34
N THR A 48 -9.40 3.97 -7.45
CA THR A 48 -8.01 3.48 -7.53
C THR A 48 -7.95 1.95 -7.47
N GLY A 49 -8.81 1.32 -6.66
CA GLY A 49 -8.92 -0.14 -6.60
C GLY A 49 -9.41 -0.77 -7.90
N GLU A 50 -10.47 -0.24 -8.52
CA GLU A 50 -10.98 -0.73 -9.81
C GLU A 50 -9.97 -0.50 -10.95
N LEU A 51 -9.30 0.66 -10.95
CA LEU A 51 -8.21 0.94 -11.88
C LEU A 51 -7.04 -0.04 -11.67
N GLY A 52 -6.69 -0.31 -10.41
CA GLY A 52 -5.66 -1.28 -10.04
C GLY A 52 -5.97 -2.69 -10.53
N LYS A 53 -7.22 -3.15 -10.48
CA LYS A 53 -7.63 -4.45 -11.03
C LYS A 53 -7.41 -4.53 -12.55
N GLN A 54 -7.75 -3.47 -13.27
CA GLN A 54 -7.55 -3.43 -14.72
C GLN A 54 -6.08 -3.49 -15.07
N ILE A 55 -5.23 -2.73 -14.36
CA ILE A 55 -3.77 -2.75 -14.53
C ILE A 55 -3.22 -4.14 -14.19
N TYR A 56 -3.66 -4.77 -13.10
CA TYR A 56 -3.22 -6.10 -12.69
C TYR A 56 -3.40 -7.14 -13.80
N LEU A 57 -4.55 -7.13 -14.47
CA LEU A 57 -4.84 -8.04 -15.57
C LEU A 57 -4.12 -7.65 -16.87
N LYS A 58 -4.04 -6.36 -17.18
CA LYS A 58 -3.44 -5.86 -18.43
C LYS A 58 -1.91 -5.95 -18.46
N GLU A 59 -1.26 -5.67 -17.33
CA GLU A 59 0.20 -5.75 -17.17
C GLU A 59 0.69 -7.18 -16.92
N GLY A 60 -0.21 -8.17 -16.89
CA GLY A 60 0.18 -9.58 -16.72
C GLY A 60 0.69 -9.91 -15.31
N PHE A 61 0.24 -9.19 -14.27
CA PHE A 61 0.55 -9.54 -12.88
C PHE A 61 -0.24 -10.75 -12.36
N ALA A 62 -1.20 -11.25 -13.15
CA ALA A 62 -1.87 -12.51 -12.89
C ALA A 62 -0.87 -13.68 -12.95
N PRO A 63 -0.97 -14.68 -12.06
CA PRO A 63 -0.09 -15.85 -12.11
C PRO A 63 -0.25 -16.55 -13.46
N PRO A 64 0.86 -16.86 -14.17
CA PRO A 64 0.80 -17.53 -15.46
C PRO A 64 0.23 -18.94 -15.31
N SER A 65 -0.38 -19.45 -16.38
CA SER A 65 -0.76 -20.87 -16.43
C SER A 65 0.48 -21.77 -16.34
N LEU A 66 0.30 -22.99 -15.80
CA LEU A 66 1.40 -23.96 -15.68
C LEU A 66 2.06 -24.27 -17.03
N SER A 67 1.28 -24.29 -18.12
CA SER A 67 1.80 -24.48 -19.48
C SER A 67 2.69 -23.31 -19.94
N GLN A 68 2.33 -22.07 -19.62
CA GLN A 68 3.18 -20.91 -19.92
C GLN A 68 4.48 -20.96 -19.13
N PHE A 69 4.43 -21.33 -17.86
CA PHE A 69 5.62 -21.49 -17.03
C PHE A 69 6.56 -22.57 -17.61
N GLN A 70 6.01 -23.72 -17.99
CA GLN A 70 6.78 -24.79 -18.63
C GLN A 70 7.44 -24.33 -19.92
N SER A 71 6.73 -23.60 -20.78
CA SER A 71 7.29 -23.05 -22.02
C SER A 71 8.44 -22.08 -21.76
N VAL A 72 8.29 -21.15 -20.80
CA VAL A 72 9.37 -20.21 -20.43
C VAL A 72 10.57 -20.96 -19.86
N TYR A 73 10.35 -21.93 -18.98
CA TYR A 73 11.42 -22.74 -18.41
C TYR A 73 12.19 -23.52 -19.47
N GLN A 74 11.48 -24.19 -20.39
CA GLN A 74 12.10 -24.94 -21.49
C GLN A 74 12.87 -24.02 -22.43
N ASN A 75 12.32 -22.86 -22.78
CA ASN A 75 13.00 -21.86 -23.61
C ASN A 75 14.27 -21.34 -22.93
N LEU A 76 14.20 -21.01 -21.64
CA LEU A 76 15.34 -20.55 -20.86
C LEU A 76 16.42 -21.64 -20.76
N PHE A 77 16.04 -22.88 -20.44
CA PHE A 77 16.95 -24.01 -20.37
C PHE A 77 17.68 -24.26 -21.70
N ASN A 78 16.93 -24.27 -22.81
CA ASN A 78 17.49 -24.45 -24.15
C ASN A 78 18.42 -23.29 -24.54
N SER A 79 18.07 -22.06 -24.15
CA SER A 79 18.89 -20.87 -24.41
C SER A 79 20.21 -20.94 -23.63
N VAL A 80 20.14 -21.21 -22.33
CA VAL A 80 21.33 -21.37 -21.46
C VAL A 80 22.23 -22.50 -21.97
N LYS A 81 21.66 -23.66 -22.35
CA LYS A 81 22.42 -24.76 -22.96
C LYS A 81 23.10 -24.33 -24.26
N SER A 82 22.40 -23.56 -25.10
CA SER A 82 22.95 -23.08 -26.38
C SER A 82 24.11 -22.10 -26.18
N TYR A 83 24.02 -21.22 -25.17
CA TYR A 83 25.09 -20.30 -24.81
C TYR A 83 26.29 -21.02 -24.17
N ALA A 84 26.05 -22.04 -23.34
CA ALA A 84 27.11 -22.86 -22.75
C ALA A 84 27.92 -23.64 -23.79
N LEU A 85 27.26 -24.13 -24.86
CA LEU A 85 27.94 -24.86 -25.94
C LEU A 85 28.67 -23.96 -26.94
N LYS A 86 28.30 -22.68 -27.04
CA LYS A 86 28.86 -21.72 -28.00
C LYS A 86 29.20 -20.40 -27.29
N PRO A 87 30.33 -20.33 -26.57
CA PRO A 87 30.70 -19.14 -25.81
C PRO A 87 30.85 -17.90 -26.69
N GLN A 88 31.24 -18.06 -27.97
CA GLN A 88 31.34 -16.96 -28.93
C GLN A 88 30.02 -16.19 -29.08
N LYS A 89 28.87 -16.88 -29.04
CA LYS A 89 27.57 -16.24 -29.14
C LYS A 89 27.26 -15.30 -27.97
N VAL A 90 27.86 -15.55 -26.80
CA VAL A 90 27.68 -14.69 -25.62
C VAL A 90 28.44 -13.38 -25.81
N ILE A 91 29.64 -13.43 -26.40
CA ILE A 91 30.45 -12.25 -26.72
C ILE A 91 29.72 -11.41 -27.78
N ASP A 92 29.31 -12.05 -28.88
CA ASP A 92 28.57 -11.36 -29.96
C ASP A 92 27.27 -10.72 -29.43
N CYS A 93 26.56 -11.42 -28.52
CA CYS A 93 25.36 -10.90 -27.87
C CYS A 93 25.70 -9.68 -27.03
N ALA A 94 26.76 -9.73 -26.21
CA ALA A 94 27.18 -8.62 -25.35
C ALA A 94 27.57 -7.37 -26.16
N GLU A 95 28.23 -7.54 -27.30
CA GLU A 95 28.57 -6.43 -28.21
C GLU A 95 27.33 -5.83 -28.89
N SER A 96 26.29 -6.64 -29.12
CA SER A 96 25.04 -6.19 -29.74
C SER A 96 24.08 -5.43 -28.81
N ILE A 97 24.36 -5.37 -27.50
CA ILE A 97 23.47 -4.72 -26.52
C ILE A 97 23.50 -3.20 -26.73
N THR A 98 22.37 -2.65 -27.19
CA THR A 98 22.21 -1.19 -27.29
C THR A 98 22.03 -0.58 -25.90
N LYS A 99 22.37 0.70 -25.71
CA LYS A 99 22.14 1.43 -24.44
C LYS A 99 20.68 1.33 -23.94
N THR A 100 19.73 1.30 -24.87
CA THR A 100 18.30 1.10 -24.57
C THR A 100 17.99 -0.27 -24.00
N ASP A 101 18.67 -1.31 -24.48
CA ASP A 101 18.48 -2.68 -24.01
C ASP A 101 19.13 -2.88 -22.65
N ALA A 102 20.32 -2.31 -22.45
CA ALA A 102 20.97 -2.27 -21.14
C ALA A 102 20.06 -1.64 -20.07
N LEU A 103 19.38 -0.52 -20.39
CA LEU A 103 18.43 0.12 -19.49
C LEU A 103 17.22 -0.79 -19.19
N ARG A 104 16.66 -1.46 -20.20
CA ARG A 104 15.54 -2.39 -20.04
C ARG A 104 15.90 -3.59 -19.17
N TYR A 105 17.03 -4.24 -19.45
CA TYR A 105 17.50 -5.38 -18.66
C TYR A 105 17.84 -4.98 -17.23
N THR A 106 18.40 -3.78 -17.04
CA THR A 106 18.63 -3.22 -15.69
C THR A 106 17.30 -3.00 -14.96
N ALA A 107 16.30 -2.42 -15.64
CA ALA A 107 14.97 -2.24 -15.06
C ALA A 107 14.31 -3.58 -14.67
N TYR A 108 14.42 -4.61 -15.51
CA TYR A 108 13.95 -5.96 -15.17
C TYR A 108 14.72 -6.57 -14.00
N GLY A 109 16.05 -6.38 -13.93
CA GLY A 109 16.86 -6.79 -12.78
C GLY A 109 16.40 -6.15 -11.47
N VAL A 110 16.16 -4.83 -11.49
CA VAL A 110 15.61 -4.10 -10.34
C VAL A 110 14.20 -4.61 -9.97
N GLN A 111 13.35 -4.91 -10.95
CA GLN A 111 12.02 -5.47 -10.70
C GLN A 111 12.10 -6.87 -10.05
N ILE A 112 12.98 -7.75 -10.53
CA ILE A 112 13.18 -9.08 -9.94
C ILE A 112 13.69 -8.97 -8.50
N LEU A 113 14.68 -8.10 -8.24
CA LEU A 113 15.17 -7.82 -6.89
C LEU A 113 14.06 -7.23 -5.99
N GLY A 114 13.23 -6.35 -6.53
CA GLY A 114 12.08 -5.79 -5.83
C GLY A 114 11.04 -6.86 -5.47
N LEU A 115 10.71 -7.76 -6.39
CA LEU A 115 9.78 -8.88 -6.13
C LEU A 115 10.36 -9.90 -5.15
N PHE A 116 11.67 -10.16 -5.22
CA PHE A 116 12.37 -11.05 -4.28
C PHE A 116 12.31 -10.49 -2.85
N THR A 117 12.69 -9.22 -2.67
CA THR A 117 12.62 -8.55 -1.36
C THR A 117 11.19 -8.41 -0.83
N LEU A 118 10.21 -8.17 -1.71
CA LEU A 118 8.79 -8.22 -1.34
C LEU A 118 8.37 -9.62 -0.86
N GLY A 119 8.85 -10.67 -1.51
CA GLY A 119 8.66 -12.06 -1.09
C GLY A 119 9.25 -12.32 0.30
N GLU A 120 10.45 -11.82 0.59
CA GLU A 120 11.05 -11.90 1.93
C GLU A 120 10.23 -11.15 2.99
N VAL A 121 9.72 -9.96 2.67
CA VAL A 121 8.84 -9.18 3.56
C VAL A 121 7.56 -9.94 3.90
N ILE A 122 6.94 -10.58 2.90
CA ILE A 122 5.75 -11.43 3.09
C ILE A 122 6.11 -12.68 3.91
N GLY A 123 7.22 -13.35 3.59
CA GLY A 123 7.69 -14.55 4.28
C GLY A 123 8.00 -14.31 5.76
N ARG A 124 8.67 -13.19 6.08
CA ARG A 124 8.99 -12.81 7.48
C ARG A 124 7.85 -12.09 8.21
N ARG A 125 6.79 -11.68 7.49
CA ARG A 125 5.64 -10.90 8.00
C ARG A 125 6.05 -9.61 8.71
N ASN A 126 7.14 -9.00 8.27
CA ASN A 126 7.66 -7.77 8.85
C ASN A 126 8.27 -6.90 7.75
N VAL A 127 7.97 -5.60 7.77
CA VAL A 127 8.47 -4.67 6.75
C VAL A 127 9.96 -4.39 6.99
N ILE A 128 10.40 -4.35 8.24
CA ILE A 128 11.77 -4.01 8.62
C ILE A 128 12.31 -5.08 9.58
N GLY A 129 13.36 -5.78 9.18
CA GLY A 129 14.10 -6.72 10.02
C GLY A 129 13.30 -7.93 10.52
N TYR A 130 13.95 -8.75 11.34
CA TYR A 130 13.32 -9.86 12.06
C TYR A 130 12.98 -9.41 13.48
N LYS A 131 11.84 -9.88 14.00
CA LYS A 131 11.54 -9.76 15.43
C LYS A 131 12.39 -10.78 16.16
N VAL A 132 13.55 -10.35 16.65
CA VAL A 132 14.35 -11.15 17.59
C VAL A 132 14.01 -10.71 19.01
N PRO A 133 13.55 -11.60 19.92
CA PRO A 133 13.14 -11.25 21.28
C PRO A 133 14.23 -10.59 22.17
N SER A 134 15.45 -10.44 21.65
CA SER A 134 16.62 -9.93 22.38
C SER A 134 17.13 -8.57 21.89
N ALA A 135 16.52 -7.95 20.87
CA ALA A 135 16.96 -6.62 20.39
C ALA A 135 16.50 -5.46 21.29
N ASP A 136 15.50 -5.69 22.15
CA ASP A 136 14.87 -4.65 22.96
C ASP A 136 15.45 -4.56 24.40
N LYS A 137 16.60 -5.22 24.65
CA LYS A 137 17.26 -5.26 25.98
C LYS A 137 18.74 -4.84 25.90
N HIS A 138 18.98 -3.56 25.62
CA HIS A 138 20.21 -2.84 25.92
C HIS A 138 19.86 -1.41 26.32
#